data_AF-A0A529HAR9-F1
#
_entry.id   AF-A0A529HAR9-F1
#
_cell.length_a   1.000
_cell.length_b   1.000
_cell.length_c   1.000
_cell.angle_alpha   90.00
_cell.angle_beta   90.00
_cell.angle_gamma   90.00
#
_symmetry.space_group_name_H-M   'P 1'
#
loop_
_entity.id
_entity.type
_entity.pdbx_description
1 polymer ?
#
loop_
_entity_poly.entity_id
_entity_poly.type
_entity_poly.pdbx_seq_one_letter_code
_entity_poly.pdbx_strand_id
1 'polypeptide(L)'
;ENALILHERGPRRISPFFIPGNIINLVSGQVSIRHGLKGPNHAVVTACSTGAHAIGDAARLIIFGDADVMLAGGAEAPVTRLSLAG
;
A
#
# COMPACT_ATOMS: atom_id res chain seq x y z
N GLU A 1 0.38 -8.42 -16.11
CA GLU A 1 1.51 -9.32 -16.43
C GLU A 1 1.40 -10.69 -15.77
N ASN A 2 1.34 -10.80 -14.44
CA ASN A 2 1.22 -12.10 -13.76
C ASN A 2 0.01 -12.94 -14.19
N ALA A 3 -1.10 -12.32 -14.59
CA ALA A 3 -2.25 -13.04 -15.15
C ALA A 3 -1.92 -13.76 -16.48
N LEU A 4 -1.13 -13.13 -17.35
CA LEU A 4 -0.67 -13.74 -18.60
C LEU A 4 0.32 -14.87 -18.32
N ILE A 5 1.25 -14.65 -17.38
CA ILE A 5 2.21 -15.69 -16.95
C ILE A 5 1.48 -16.92 -16.40
N LEU A 6 0.45 -16.71 -15.57
CA LEU A 6 -0.36 -17.80 -15.04
C LEU A 6 -1.05 -18.59 -16.16
N HIS A 7 -1.65 -17.89 -17.13
CA HIS A 7 -2.34 -18.51 -18.26
C HIS A 7 -1.40 -19.29 -19.19
N GLU A 8 -0.25 -18.71 -19.54
CA GLU A 8 0.68 -19.28 -20.52
C GLU A 8 1.64 -20.33 -19.93
N ARG A 9 2.04 -20.15 -18.67
CA ARG A 9 3.18 -20.89 -18.06
C ARG A 9 2.85 -21.56 -16.74
N GLY A 10 1.63 -21.39 -16.23
CA GLY A 10 1.15 -22.03 -15.01
C GLY A 10 1.66 -21.42 -13.69
N PRO A 11 1.11 -21.86 -12.55
CA PRO A 11 1.27 -21.21 -11.25
C PRO A 11 2.70 -21.26 -10.69
N ARG A 12 3.50 -22.28 -11.04
CA ARG A 12 4.90 -22.42 -10.57
C ARG A 12 5.82 -21.31 -11.09
N ARG A 13 5.37 -20.52 -12.07
CA ARG A 13 6.13 -19.39 -12.63
C ARG A 13 5.79 -18.04 -11.99
N ILE A 14 4.83 -18.01 -11.06
CA ILE A 14 4.51 -16.82 -10.28
C ILE A 14 5.49 -16.69 -9.11
N SER A 15 6.02 -15.48 -8.92
CA SER A 15 6.93 -15.20 -7.81
C SER A 15 6.23 -15.42 -6.46
N PRO A 16 6.90 -16.02 -5.45
CA PRO A 16 6.40 -16.06 -4.07
C PRO A 16 6.15 -14.66 -3.49
N PHE A 17 6.82 -13.64 -4.01
CA PHE A 17 6.62 -12.24 -3.61
C PHE A 17 5.49 -11.54 -4.36
N PHE A 18 4.74 -12.24 -5.21
CA PHE A 18 3.63 -11.62 -5.94
C PHE A 18 2.60 -11.01 -4.99
N ILE A 19 2.12 -11.79 -4.02
CA ILE A 19 1.12 -11.31 -3.06
C ILE A 19 1.71 -10.19 -2.19
N PRO A 20 2.85 -10.36 -1.49
CA PRO A 20 3.49 -9.26 -0.78
C PRO A 20 3.69 -8.01 -1.66
N GLY A 21 4.22 -8.14 -2.87
CA GLY A 21 4.49 -7.00 -3.74
C GLY A 21 3.26 -6.25 -4.28
N ASN A 22 2.04 -6.76 -4.07
CA ASN A 22 0.81 -6.18 -4.62
C ASN A 22 -0.28 -5.89 -3.58
N ILE A 23 -0.11 -6.29 -2.31
CA ILE A 23 -1.07 -5.89 -1.27
C ILE A 23 -0.86 -4.41 -0.93
N ILE A 24 -1.94 -3.65 -0.95
CA ILE A 24 -1.92 -2.19 -0.77
C ILE A 24 -1.26 -1.73 0.54
N ASN A 25 -1.41 -2.49 1.63
CA ASN A 25 -0.83 -2.15 2.93
C ASN A 25 0.69 -2.40 3.01
N LEU A 26 1.33 -2.94 1.97
CA LEU A 26 2.78 -3.11 1.99
C LEU A 26 3.53 -1.80 1.83
N VAL A 27 2.91 -0.73 1.31
CA VAL A 27 3.54 0.60 1.33
C VAL A 27 3.80 1.01 2.79
N SER A 28 2.77 0.98 3.64
CA SER A 28 2.93 1.31 5.07
C SER A 28 3.76 0.26 5.82
N GLY A 29 3.59 -1.03 5.48
CA GLY A 29 4.38 -2.14 6.01
C GLY A 29 5.88 -2.00 5.77
N GLN A 30 6.31 -1.71 4.54
CA GLN A 30 7.72 -1.55 4.18
C GLN A 30 8.35 -0.33 4.85
N VAL A 31 7.62 0.78 4.94
CA VAL A 31 8.05 1.96 5.67
C VAL A 31 8.21 1.65 7.17
N SER A 32 7.23 0.97 7.77
CA SER A 32 7.30 0.52 9.18
C SER A 32 8.50 -0.38 9.44
N ILE A 33 8.75 -1.40 8.60
CA ILE A 33 9.91 -2.29 8.72
C ILE A 33 11.22 -1.51 8.58
N ARG A 34 11.34 -0.67 7.55
CA ARG A 34 12.58 0.09 7.25
C ARG A 34 12.96 1.04 8.38
N HIS A 35 11.97 1.66 9.02
CA HIS A 35 12.19 2.70 10.03
C HIS A 35 11.92 2.22 11.47
N GLY A 36 11.59 0.93 11.66
CA GLY A 36 11.33 0.37 12.99
C GLY A 36 10.08 0.94 13.68
N LEU A 37 9.08 1.39 12.92
CA LEU A 37 7.85 1.99 13.45
C LEU A 37 6.91 0.89 13.96
N LYS A 38 6.66 0.85 15.27
CA LYS A 38 5.89 -0.23 15.95
C LYS A 38 4.51 0.18 16.49
N GLY A 39 4.11 1.44 16.27
CA GLY A 39 2.77 1.91 16.58
C GLY A 39 1.72 1.43 15.58
N PRO A 40 0.52 2.05 15.54
CA PRO A 40 -0.52 1.75 14.57
C PRO A 40 0.01 1.76 13.12
N ASN A 41 -0.20 0.65 12.40
CA ASN A 41 0.12 0.53 10.98
C ASN A 41 -1.18 0.44 10.18
N HIS A 42 -1.52 1.52 9.47
CA HIS A 42 -2.78 1.68 8.79
C HIS A 42 -2.58 2.03 7.31
N ALA A 43 -3.45 1.50 6.45
CA ALA A 43 -3.47 1.75 5.01
C ALA A 43 -4.92 1.89 4.53
N VAL A 44 -5.33 3.13 4.27
CA VAL A 44 -6.66 3.47 3.73
C VAL A 44 -6.62 3.52 2.21
N VAL A 45 -7.76 3.28 1.55
CA VAL A 45 -7.90 3.34 0.08
C VAL A 45 -9.21 4.03 -0.28
N THR A 46 -9.09 5.19 -0.89
CA THR A 46 -10.24 6.02 -1.32
C THR A 46 -9.92 6.76 -2.63
N ALA A 47 -9.33 6.06 -3.59
CA ALA A 47 -8.89 6.63 -4.86
C ALA A 47 -8.02 7.90 -4.65
N CYS A 48 -8.31 8.98 -5.37
CA CYS A 48 -7.52 10.22 -5.35
C CYS A 48 -7.47 10.90 -3.98
N SER A 49 -8.44 10.67 -3.09
CA SER A 49 -8.44 11.25 -1.74
C SER A 49 -7.62 10.47 -0.72
N THR A 50 -7.00 9.34 -1.12
CA THR A 50 -6.30 8.43 -0.20
C THR A 50 -5.25 9.13 0.66
N GLY A 51 -4.43 9.99 0.08
CA GLY A 51 -3.41 10.73 0.83
C GLY A 51 -4.02 11.66 1.90
N ALA A 52 -5.13 12.32 1.58
CA ALA A 52 -5.83 13.19 2.53
C ALA A 52 -6.48 12.39 3.66
N HIS A 53 -7.13 11.25 3.35
CA HIS A 53 -7.68 10.37 4.39
C HIS A 53 -6.58 9.78 5.28
N ALA A 54 -5.44 9.37 4.72
CA ALA A 54 -4.33 8.86 5.52
C ALA A 54 -3.83 9.89 6.56
N ILE A 55 -3.76 11.17 6.19
CA ILE A 55 -3.40 12.24 7.11
C ILE A 55 -4.50 12.46 8.16
N GLY A 56 -5.77 12.45 7.75
CA GLY A 56 -6.91 12.59 8.66
C GLY A 56 -7.02 11.46 9.69
N ASP A 57 -6.81 10.21 9.26
CA ASP A 57 -6.83 9.04 10.13
C ASP A 57 -5.63 9.06 11.09
N ALA A 58 -4.44 9.46 10.64
CA ALA A 58 -3.28 9.67 11.51
C ALA A 58 -3.54 10.73 12.58
N ALA A 59 -4.17 11.85 12.23
CA ALA A 59 -4.56 12.87 13.20
C ALA A 59 -5.54 12.31 14.25
N ARG A 60 -6.52 11.49 13.83
CA ARG A 60 -7.47 10.85 14.74
C ARG A 60 -6.80 9.87 15.69
N LEU A 61 -5.88 9.04 15.20
CA LEU A 61 -5.10 8.10 16.03
C LEU A 61 -4.31 8.84 17.11
N ILE A 62 -3.74 10.00 16.79
CA ILE A 62 -3.06 10.84 17.78
C ILE A 62 -4.07 11.44 18.78
N ILE A 63 -5.18 12.02 18.31
CA ILE A 63 -6.21 12.64 19.15
C ILE A 63 -6.82 11.63 20.15
N PHE A 64 -7.00 10.38 19.73
CA PHE A 64 -7.54 9.32 20.59
C PHE A 64 -6.49 8.64 21.48
N GLY A 65 -5.22 9.03 21.36
CA GLY A 65 -4.14 8.51 22.21
C GLY A 65 -3.61 7.13 21.79
N ASP A 66 -3.88 6.69 20.56
CA ASP A 66 -3.37 5.43 20.02
C ASP A 66 -1.88 5.54 19.59
N ALA A 67 -1.39 6.76 19.36
CA ALA A 67 0.00 7.06 19.04
C ALA A 67 0.40 8.49 19.42
N ASP A 68 1.65 8.69 19.83
CA ASP A 68 2.19 10.05 20.08
C ASP A 68 2.60 10.77 18.78
N VAL A 69 3.04 10.00 17.78
CA VAL A 69 3.51 10.49 16.48
C VAL A 69 3.10 9.50 15.39
N MET A 70 2.68 10.02 14.24
CA MET A 70 2.33 9.23 13.06
C MET A 70 3.08 9.73 11.83
N LEU A 71 3.59 8.79 11.02
CA LEU A 71 4.05 9.05 9.66
C LEU A 71 2.89 8.76 8.69
N ALA A 72 2.42 9.79 7.97
CA ALA A 72 1.23 9.70 7.13
C ALA A 72 1.48 10.25 5.72
N GLY A 73 0.77 9.69 4.74
CA GLY A 73 0.85 10.11 3.34
C GLY A 73 0.22 9.10 2.38
N GLY A 74 0.54 9.24 1.09
CA GLY A 74 0.14 8.30 0.04
C GLY A 74 1.24 8.16 -1.01
N ALA A 75 1.27 7.02 -1.69
CA ALA A 75 2.16 6.74 -2.81
C ALA A 75 1.35 6.07 -3.93
N GLU A 76 1.75 6.30 -5.18
CA GLU A 76 1.04 5.82 -6.36
C GLU A 76 2.03 5.65 -7.52
N ALA A 77 1.76 4.70 -8.42
CA ALA A 77 2.55 4.44 -9.62
C ALA A 77 1.64 3.92 -10.75
N PRO A 78 0.67 4.74 -11.22
CA PRO A 78 -0.47 4.24 -11.97
C PRO A 78 -0.21 4.24 -13.48
N VAL A 79 0.90 4.85 -13.93
CA VAL A 79 1.17 5.07 -15.36
C VAL A 79 1.62 3.77 -16.02
N THR A 80 0.74 3.19 -16.84
CA THR A 80 0.96 1.97 -17.60
C THR A 80 0.29 2.11 -18.96
N ARG A 81 0.60 1.23 -19.92
CA ARG A 81 -0.13 1.21 -21.20
C ARG A 81 -1.63 0.95 -21.02
N LEU A 82 -2.02 0.18 -20.01
CA LEU A 82 -3.41 -0.12 -19.73
C LEU A 82 -4.14 1.12 -19.19
N SER A 83 -3.57 1.82 -18.21
CA SER A 83 -4.18 3.04 -17.66
C SER A 83 -4.21 4.21 -18.64
N LEU A 84 -3.31 4.24 -19.62
CA LEU A 84 -3.37 5.20 -20.73
C LEU A 84 -4.47 4.87 -21.76
N ALA A 85 -4.97 3.63 -21.80
CA ALA A 85 -6.00 3.20 -22.73
C ALA A 85 -7.42 3.52 -22.26
N GLY A 86 -7.62 3.81 -20.97
CA GLY A 86 -8.91 4.09 -20.33
C GLY A 86 -9.13 3.25 -19.08
#